data_AF-A0A1G0WPD0-F1
#
_entry.id   AF-A0A1G0WPD0-F1
#
_cell.length_a   1.000
_cell.length_b   1.000
_cell.length_c   1.000
_cell.angle_alpha   90.00
_cell.angle_beta   90.00
_cell.angle_gamma   90.00
#
_symmetry.space_group_name_H-M   'P 1'
#
loop_
_entity.id
_entity.type
_entity.pdbx_description
1 polymer ?
#
loop_
_entity_poly.entity_id
_entity_poly.type
_entity_poly.pdbx_seq_one_letter_code
_entity_poly.pdbx_strand_id
1 'polypeptide(L)' 'MVNMKSNNIKIKRVVKPLPEYTYLGCPMTRNRTPWCFRLCQPDSSGTGQCGRVAPHSFKGRIQLGIINHETENKVA' A
#
# COMPACT_ATOMS: atom_id res chain seq x y z
N MET A 1 36.37 -16.56 -45.84
CA MET A 1 35.31 -15.57 -45.51
C MET A 1 34.20 -16.30 -44.76
N VAL A 2 34.12 -16.15 -43.43
CA VAL A 2 33.14 -16.88 -42.61
C VAL A 2 31.92 -15.99 -42.39
N ASN A 3 30.76 -16.42 -42.86
CA ASN A 3 29.54 -15.63 -42.87
C ASN A 3 28.80 -15.80 -41.52
N MET A 4 29.00 -14.86 -40.59
CA MET A 4 28.27 -14.82 -39.32
C MET A 4 26.89 -14.19 -39.52
N LYS A 5 25.86 -15.02 -39.75
CA LYS A 5 24.46 -14.56 -39.67
C LYS A 5 24.07 -14.41 -38.20
N SER A 6 24.06 -13.17 -37.72
CA SER A 6 23.60 -12.83 -36.38
C SER A 6 22.09 -13.04 -36.28
N ASN A 7 21.68 -14.13 -35.62
CA ASN A 7 20.27 -14.41 -35.36
C ASN A 7 19.77 -13.47 -34.26
N ASN A 8 18.92 -12.52 -34.66
CA ASN A 8 18.29 -11.54 -33.76
C ASN A 8 17.15 -12.22 -32.98
N ILE A 9 17.51 -12.93 -31.90
CA ILE A 9 16.55 -13.60 -31.02
C ILE A 9 15.82 -12.54 -30.20
N LYS A 10 14.61 -12.17 -30.64
CA LYS A 10 13.70 -11.30 -29.87
C LYS A 10 13.15 -12.09 -28.69
N ILE A 11 13.79 -11.95 -27.51
CA ILE A 11 13.27 -12.48 -26.25
C ILE A 11 11.99 -11.69 -25.91
N LYS A 12 10.82 -12.24 -26.26
CA LYS A 12 9.54 -11.69 -25.80
C LYS A 12 9.43 -11.93 -24.30
N ARG A 13 9.58 -10.87 -23.50
CA ARG A 13 9.29 -10.93 -22.07
C ARG A 13 7.79 -11.18 -21.90
N VAL A 14 7.44 -12.38 -21.44
CA VAL A 14 6.07 -12.69 -21.02
C VAL A 14 5.84 -11.97 -19.71
N VAL A 15 5.15 -10.82 -19.76
CA VAL A 15 4.72 -10.11 -18.56
C VAL A 15 3.59 -10.92 -17.94
N LYS A 16 3.91 -11.68 -16.89
CA LYS A 16 2.88 -12.37 -16.10
C LYS A 16 2.05 -11.31 -15.38
N PRO A 17 0.70 -11.41 -15.35
CA PRO A 17 -0.11 -10.56 -14.51
C PRO A 17 0.33 -10.75 -13.05
N LEU A 18 0.35 -9.64 -12.30
CA LEU A 18 0.60 -9.72 -10.86
C LEU A 18 -0.52 -10.58 -10.24
N PRO A 19 -0.20 -11.54 -9.35
CA PRO A 19 -1.22 -12.32 -8.67
C PRO A 19 -2.17 -11.40 -7.91
N GLU A 20 -3.45 -11.77 -7.90
CA GLU A 20 -4.56 -10.95 -7.37
C GLU A 20 -4.36 -10.55 -5.89
N TYR A 21 -3.52 -11.26 -5.14
CA TYR A 21 -3.22 -10.98 -3.74
C TYR A 21 -1.75 -11.25 -3.37
N THR A 22 -0.80 -10.70 -4.11
CA THR A 22 0.58 -10.62 -3.57
C THR A 22 0.65 -9.53 -2.53
N TYR A 23 1.01 -9.89 -1.29
CA TYR A 23 1.41 -8.97 -0.24
C TYR A 23 2.38 -7.91 -0.79
N LEU A 24 1.87 -6.74 -1.13
CA LEU A 24 2.71 -5.57 -1.35
C LEU A 24 3.14 -5.11 0.04
N GLY A 25 4.44 -5.09 0.30
CA GLY A 25 4.98 -4.39 1.46
C GLY A 25 4.46 -2.95 1.51
N CYS A 26 4.68 -2.23 2.60
CA CYS A 26 4.21 -0.85 2.70
C CYS A 26 4.78 0.00 1.53
N PRO A 27 3.96 0.64 0.67
CA PRO A 27 4.46 1.49 -0.41
C PRO A 27 5.29 2.66 0.12
N MET A 28 4.95 3.17 1.31
CA MET A 28 5.69 4.23 1.99
C MET A 28 7.14 3.83 2.33
N THR A 29 7.40 2.52 2.49
CA THR A 29 8.75 2.00 2.72
C THR A 29 9.35 1.36 1.47
N ARG A 30 8.79 1.65 0.27
CA ARG A 30 9.18 1.03 -1.01
C ARG A 30 9.12 -0.49 -0.95
N ASN A 31 8.08 -1.01 -0.30
CA ASN A 31 7.81 -2.44 -0.10
C ASN A 31 8.89 -3.20 0.69
N ARG A 32 9.80 -2.50 1.39
CA ARG A 32 10.88 -3.12 2.19
C ARG A 32 10.39 -3.75 3.48
N THR A 33 9.13 -3.53 3.85
CA THR A 33 8.60 -4.01 5.13
C THR A 33 7.19 -4.55 4.99
N PRO A 34 6.89 -5.74 5.57
CA PRO A 34 5.54 -6.31 5.52
C PRO A 34 4.58 -5.67 6.56
N TRP A 35 5.12 -5.08 7.62
CA TRP A 35 4.38 -4.45 8.72
C TRP A 35 3.94 -3.01 8.39
N CYS A 36 2.91 -2.50 9.07
CA CYS A 36 2.42 -1.14 8.92
C CYS A 36 3.13 -0.15 9.87
N PHE A 37 3.76 0.89 9.32
CA PHE A 37 4.40 1.97 10.10
C PHE A 37 3.54 3.22 10.30
N ARG A 38 2.26 3.18 9.92
CA ARG A 38 1.33 4.32 10.11
C ARG A 38 1.72 5.60 9.34
N LEU A 39 2.53 5.46 8.29
CA LEU A 39 3.02 6.59 7.47
C LEU A 39 2.03 7.05 6.40
N CYS A 40 1.09 6.18 6.00
CA CYS A 40 0.07 6.54 5.03
C CYS A 40 -1.22 6.99 5.71
N GLN A 41 -1.94 7.89 5.05
CA GLN A 41 -3.32 8.19 5.38
C GLN A 41 -4.22 7.07 4.84
N PRO A 42 -5.03 6.43 5.70
CA PRO A 42 -6.03 5.44 5.26
C PRO A 42 -7.12 6.09 4.40
N ASP A 43 -7.72 5.30 3.50
CA ASP A 43 -8.91 5.71 2.77
C ASP A 43 -10.18 5.76 3.66
N SER A 44 -11.31 6.14 3.08
CA SER A 44 -12.61 6.20 3.78
C SER A 44 -13.08 4.86 4.32
N SER A 45 -12.62 3.75 3.75
CA SER A 45 -12.92 2.39 4.19
C SER A 45 -11.93 1.89 5.25
N GLY A 46 -10.97 2.72 5.66
CA GLY A 46 -9.94 2.39 6.64
C GLY A 46 -8.81 1.52 6.08
N THR A 47 -8.68 1.41 4.76
CA THR A 47 -7.63 0.66 4.08
C THR A 47 -6.42 1.55 3.83
N GLY A 48 -5.22 1.04 4.12
CA GLY A 48 -3.97 1.74 3.83
C GLY A 48 -3.57 1.60 2.36
N GLN A 49 -2.62 2.41 1.90
CA GLN A 49 -2.11 2.35 0.52
C GLN A 49 -1.50 0.99 0.14
N CYS A 50 -1.18 0.14 1.13
CA CYS A 50 -0.75 -1.23 0.90
C CYS A 50 -1.88 -2.22 0.58
N GLY A 51 -3.14 -1.75 0.49
CA GLY A 51 -4.32 -2.58 0.23
C GLY A 51 -4.80 -3.40 1.43
N ARG A 52 -4.20 -3.23 2.62
CA ARG A 52 -4.64 -3.88 3.87
C ARG A 52 -5.38 -2.90 4.76
N VAL A 53 -6.28 -3.42 5.59
CA VAL A 53 -6.89 -2.64 6.68
C VAL A 53 -5.77 -1.99 7.50
N ALA A 54 -5.81 -0.68 7.63
CA ALA A 54 -4.81 0.11 8.34
C ALA A 54 -5.09 0.05 9.84
N PRO A 55 -4.30 -0.65 10.67
CA PRO A 55 -4.63 -0.79 12.10
C PRO A 55 -4.58 0.55 12.85
N HIS A 56 -3.91 1.54 12.29
CA HIS A 56 -3.82 2.90 12.81
C HIS A 56 -5.00 3.80 12.46
N SER A 57 -5.94 3.32 11.63
CA SER A 57 -7.22 4.01 11.42
C SER A 57 -8.22 3.74 12.56
N PHE A 58 -8.00 2.67 13.32
CA PHE A 58 -8.90 2.26 14.38
C PHE A 58 -8.88 3.25 15.55
N LYS A 59 -10.07 3.62 16.01
CA LYS A 59 -10.28 4.47 17.17
C LYS A 59 -10.99 3.68 18.25
N GLY A 60 -10.37 3.58 19.43
CA GLY A 60 -11.00 3.00 20.61
C GLY A 60 -11.98 3.97 21.29
N ARG A 61 -12.74 3.46 22.26
CA ARG A 61 -13.77 4.25 23.00
C ARG A 61 -13.24 5.54 23.60
N ILE A 62 -12.05 5.51 24.19
CA ILE A 62 -11.41 6.69 24.78
C ILE A 62 -11.04 7.73 23.71
N GLN A 63 -10.45 7.30 22.59
CA GLN A 63 -10.09 8.19 21.49
C GLN A 63 -11.34 8.83 20.88
N LEU A 64 -12.43 8.06 20.75
CA LEU A 64 -13.72 8.59 20.30
C LEU A 64 -14.29 9.60 21.30
N GLY A 65 -14.19 9.35 22.61
CA GLY A 65 -14.63 10.29 23.65
C GLY A 65 -13.88 11.63 23.59
N ILE A 66 -12.55 11.59 23.41
CA ILE A 66 -11.72 12.80 23.25
C ILE A 66 -12.15 13.59 22.00
N ILE A 67 -12.32 12.90 20.88
CA ILE A 67 -12.75 13.53 19.62
C ILE A 67 -14.11 14.19 19.80
N ASN A 68 -15.09 13.50 20.39
CA ASN A 68 -16.43 14.03 20.60
C ASN A 68 -16.40 15.29 21.48
N HIS A 69 -15.68 15.24 22.60
CA HIS A 69 -15.51 16.39 23.49
C HIS A 69 -14.84 17.58 22.79
N GLU A 70 -13.79 17.34 21.99
CA GLU A 70 -13.16 18.40 21.21
C GLU A 70 -14.10 18.98 20.14
N THR A 71 -14.90 18.14 19.47
CA THR A 71 -15.85 18.62 18.45
C THR A 71 -16.97 19.44 19.06
N GLU A 72 -17.48 19.05 20.23
CA GLU A 72 -18.49 19.80 20.98
C GLU A 72 -17.96 21.18 21.40
N ASN A 73 -16.73 21.23 21.92
CA ASN A 73 -16.12 22.48 22.38
C ASN A 73 -15.61 23.41 21.27
N LYS A 74 -15.30 22.88 20.06
CA LYS A 74 -14.88 23.70 18.91
C LYS A 74 -16.06 24.36 18.17
N VAL A 75 -17.29 23.93 18.47
CA VAL A 75 -18.52 24.48 17.89
C VAL A 75 -19.16 25.53 18.80
N ALA A 76 -18.73 25.61 20.07
CA ALA A 76 -19.07 26.69 21.01
C ALA A 76 -18.18 27.92 20.80
#